data_AF-A0A8J4DRH4-F1
#
_entry.id   AF-A0A8J4DRH4-F1
#
_cell.length_a   1.000
_cell.length_b   1.000
_cell.length_c   1.000
_cell.angle_alpha   90.00
_cell.angle_beta   90.00
_cell.angle_gamma   90.00
#
_symmetry.space_group_name_H-M   'P 1'
#
loop_
_entity.id
_entity.type
_entity.pdbx_description
1 polymer ?
#
loop_
_entity_poly.entity_id
_entity_poly.type
_entity_poly.pdbx_seq_one_letter_code
_entity_poly.pdbx_strand_id
1 'polypeptide(L)'
;MERAWIGSTAVAAVIGAVAGAAVTAGSGPGALVAGILGGGVLLGAVEAVARRRQRPDEVPPLWSRIATSAALAAPLGWLLGTFGLGPLLVGLVSGAIAGLLGIRPQKVLLGPVVGLVVGWVAADYPAALVAAFAVGGFRVMSAAIFRTPQVDLLAYEVDAASLPFVVPLPARTGYVGTGYVRDLAEVLGGEYTADAADVGIVASLDELAGPDFDPSAVDPRIREFYQHTTRFTLDIVPRWRLWVRPGYLLYRTFVARPLGQANVPMNQRETQRGVRSRIDTIAHAPDGVIAVRGWIRSFVDTDEPIYVGVYTTYRHDGRGYVSVGFPLPQANFTATLRPVARPDGGLTLTSSGGGHPGHYLSFVDADSGRLTTLAVAGFAERLDVFVEAEGMKAEHAFALFGLPFLVLHYRMHRK
;
A
#
# COMPACT_ATOMS: atom_id res chain seq x y z
N MET A 1 -17.12 9.55 -25.38
CA MET A 1 -17.26 8.15 -24.94
C MET A 1 -17.14 7.17 -26.11
N GLU A 2 -17.93 7.34 -27.18
CA GLU A 2 -17.97 6.41 -28.33
C GLU A 2 -16.64 6.24 -29.09
N ARG A 3 -15.88 7.33 -29.33
CA ARG A 3 -14.54 7.24 -29.93
C ARG A 3 -13.53 6.48 -29.07
N ALA A 4 -13.65 6.57 -27.74
CA ALA A 4 -12.79 5.82 -26.81
C ALA A 4 -13.09 4.32 -26.83
N TRP A 5 -14.36 3.95 -27.03
CA TRP A 5 -14.78 2.54 -27.15
C TRP A 5 -14.26 1.90 -28.43
N ILE A 6 -14.32 2.61 -29.56
CA ILE A 6 -13.78 2.16 -30.83
C ILE A 6 -12.27 1.92 -30.72
N GLY A 7 -11.54 2.84 -30.08
CA GLY A 7 -10.11 2.68 -29.82
C GLY A 7 -9.78 1.44 -28.99
N SER A 8 -10.48 1.21 -27.87
CA SER A 8 -10.26 0.04 -27.01
C SER A 8 -10.56 -1.29 -27.70
N THR A 9 -11.62 -1.35 -28.50
CA THR A 9 -12.04 -2.55 -29.22
C THR A 9 -11.04 -2.90 -30.32
N ALA A 10 -10.52 -1.90 -31.04
CA ALA A 10 -9.48 -2.10 -32.03
C ALA A 10 -8.19 -2.65 -31.40
N VAL A 11 -7.77 -2.09 -30.26
CA VAL A 11 -6.60 -2.60 -29.52
C VAL A 11 -6.80 -4.06 -29.09
N ALA A 12 -7.99 -4.39 -28.55
CA ALA A 12 -8.32 -5.76 -28.18
C ALA A 12 -8.29 -6.72 -29.39
N ALA A 13 -8.82 -6.30 -30.54
CA ALA A 13 -8.75 -7.08 -31.77
C ALA A 13 -7.30 -7.32 -32.23
N VAL A 14 -6.42 -6.31 -32.13
CA VAL A 14 -5.00 -6.48 -32.44
C VAL A 14 -4.33 -7.48 -31.50
N ILE A 15 -4.56 -7.37 -30.19
CA ILE A 15 -4.03 -8.33 -29.21
C ILE A 15 -4.51 -9.75 -29.54
N GLY A 16 -5.79 -9.92 -29.87
CA GLY A 16 -6.38 -11.20 -30.24
C GLY A 16 -5.78 -11.77 -31.51
N ALA A 17 -5.55 -10.93 -32.52
CA ALA A 17 -4.93 -11.32 -33.78
C ALA A 17 -3.48 -11.80 -33.60
N VAL A 18 -2.69 -11.09 -32.78
CA VAL A 18 -1.31 -11.49 -32.44
C VAL A 18 -1.29 -12.80 -31.66
N ALA A 19 -2.21 -12.98 -30.71
CA ALA A 19 -2.36 -14.23 -29.97
C ALA A 19 -2.74 -15.39 -30.90
N GLY A 20 -3.68 -15.18 -31.81
CA GLY A 20 -4.10 -16.16 -32.81
C GLY A 20 -2.98 -16.55 -33.78
N ALA A 21 -2.18 -15.58 -34.21
CA ALA A 21 -0.97 -15.82 -35.00
C ALA A 21 0.01 -16.72 -34.24
N ALA A 22 0.30 -16.41 -32.97
CA ALA A 22 1.21 -17.18 -32.13
C ALA A 22 0.76 -18.64 -31.94
N VAL A 23 -0.55 -18.88 -31.81
CA VAL A 23 -1.11 -20.23 -31.68
C VAL A 23 -0.96 -21.06 -32.97
N THR A 24 -1.09 -20.41 -34.13
CA THR A 24 -1.18 -21.08 -35.44
C THR A 24 0.11 -21.01 -36.27
N ALA A 25 1.17 -20.39 -35.74
CA ALA A 25 2.41 -20.10 -36.47
C ALA A 25 3.07 -21.33 -37.12
N GLY A 26 2.90 -22.53 -36.55
CA GLY A 26 3.47 -23.78 -37.06
C GLY A 26 2.56 -24.59 -37.99
N SER A 27 1.34 -24.12 -38.26
CA SER A 27 0.28 -24.91 -38.93
C SER A 27 0.06 -24.55 -40.40
N GLY A 28 0.94 -23.73 -40.97
CA GLY A 28 0.91 -23.29 -42.37
C GLY A 28 0.12 -22.00 -42.63
N PRO A 29 0.20 -21.43 -43.85
CA PRO A 29 -0.30 -20.09 -44.15
C PRO A 29 -1.82 -19.92 -43.97
N GLY A 30 -2.61 -20.93 -44.35
CA GLY A 30 -4.07 -20.89 -44.20
C GLY A 30 -4.50 -20.88 -42.73
N ALA A 31 -3.86 -21.70 -41.90
CA ALA A 31 -4.11 -21.72 -40.46
C ALA A 31 -3.68 -20.41 -39.79
N LEU A 32 -2.58 -19.80 -40.23
CA LEU A 32 -2.10 -18.52 -39.75
C LEU A 32 -3.13 -17.40 -39.98
N VAL A 33 -3.66 -17.29 -41.21
CA VAL A 33 -4.68 -16.29 -41.55
C VAL A 33 -5.96 -16.53 -40.74
N ALA A 34 -6.40 -17.79 -40.64
CA ALA A 34 -7.56 -18.14 -39.84
C ALA A 34 -7.37 -17.82 -38.35
N GLY A 35 -6.17 -18.06 -37.79
CA GLY A 35 -5.81 -17.73 -36.42
C GLY A 35 -5.84 -16.23 -36.15
N ILE A 36 -5.23 -15.43 -37.03
CA ILE A 36 -5.24 -13.96 -36.95
C ILE A 36 -6.67 -13.42 -36.94
N LEU A 37 -7.49 -13.83 -37.90
CA LEU A 37 -8.88 -13.36 -38.02
C LEU A 37 -9.73 -13.83 -36.84
N GLY A 38 -9.66 -15.13 -36.50
CA GLY A 38 -10.43 -15.72 -35.42
C GLY A 38 -10.08 -15.12 -34.06
N GLY A 39 -8.78 -14.97 -33.77
CA GLY A 39 -8.30 -14.36 -32.53
C GLY A 39 -8.71 -12.89 -32.41
N GLY A 40 -8.59 -12.13 -33.49
CA GLY A 40 -8.98 -10.71 -33.50
C GLY A 40 -10.48 -10.51 -33.33
N VAL A 41 -11.30 -11.29 -34.03
CA VAL A 41 -12.76 -11.26 -33.87
C VAL A 41 -13.17 -11.66 -32.45
N LEU A 42 -12.59 -12.72 -31.90
CA LEU A 42 -12.92 -13.21 -30.56
C LEU A 42 -12.62 -12.15 -29.49
N LEU A 43 -11.41 -11.60 -29.46
CA LEU A 43 -11.05 -10.65 -28.41
C LEU A 43 -11.69 -9.27 -28.61
N GLY A 44 -11.89 -8.87 -29.87
CA GLY A 44 -12.69 -7.68 -30.21
C GLY A 44 -14.15 -7.81 -29.74
N ALA A 45 -14.78 -8.96 -29.94
CA ALA A 45 -16.13 -9.23 -29.46
C ALA A 45 -16.22 -9.24 -27.92
N VAL A 46 -15.24 -9.87 -27.26
CA VAL A 46 -15.09 -9.84 -25.80
C VAL A 46 -15.04 -8.40 -25.27
N GLU A 47 -14.20 -7.54 -25.86
CA GLU A 47 -14.08 -6.15 -25.44
C GLU A 47 -15.35 -5.35 -25.75
N ALA A 48 -15.96 -5.54 -26.93
CA ALA A 48 -17.20 -4.85 -27.30
C ALA A 48 -18.35 -5.17 -26.32
N VAL A 49 -18.51 -6.45 -25.95
CA VAL A 49 -19.50 -6.88 -24.96
C VAL A 49 -19.16 -6.33 -23.57
N ALA A 50 -17.88 -6.31 -23.20
CA ALA A 50 -17.41 -5.76 -21.94
C ALA A 50 -17.76 -4.27 -21.82
N ARG A 51 -17.46 -3.47 -22.85
CA ARG A 51 -17.75 -2.02 -22.88
C ARG A 51 -19.25 -1.73 -22.89
N ARG A 52 -20.06 -2.52 -23.59
CA ARG A 52 -21.51 -2.36 -23.59
C ARG A 52 -22.14 -2.57 -22.21
N ARG A 53 -21.52 -3.40 -21.36
CA ARG A 53 -22.01 -3.69 -19.99
C ARG A 53 -21.36 -2.84 -18.90
N GLN A 54 -20.30 -2.11 -19.23
CA GLN A 54 -19.52 -1.31 -18.29
C GLN A 54 -20.29 -0.04 -17.91
N ARG A 55 -20.40 0.26 -16.62
CA ARG A 55 -20.96 1.52 -16.15
C ARG A 55 -19.90 2.64 -16.20
N PRO A 56 -20.30 3.92 -16.17
CA PRO A 56 -19.35 5.01 -15.96
C PRO A 56 -18.46 4.75 -14.74
N ASP A 57 -17.17 5.07 -14.87
CA ASP A 57 -16.16 4.99 -13.81
C ASP A 57 -15.82 3.58 -13.25
N GLU A 58 -16.37 2.52 -13.83
CA GLU A 58 -15.97 1.15 -13.52
C GLU A 58 -14.77 0.70 -14.38
N VAL A 59 -13.97 -0.23 -13.90
CA VAL A 59 -12.99 -0.95 -14.75
C VAL A 59 -13.68 -2.04 -15.57
N PRO A 60 -13.10 -2.50 -16.71
CA PRO A 60 -13.68 -3.59 -17.49
C PRO A 60 -13.94 -4.83 -16.62
N PRO A 61 -15.02 -5.58 -16.89
CA PRO A 61 -15.40 -6.74 -16.11
C PRO A 61 -14.27 -7.77 -16.06
N LEU A 62 -14.20 -8.52 -14.95
CA LEU A 62 -13.08 -9.43 -14.68
C LEU A 62 -12.85 -10.44 -15.82
N TRP A 63 -13.91 -11.01 -16.40
CA TRP A 63 -13.80 -12.02 -17.45
C TRP A 63 -13.11 -11.48 -18.71
N SER A 64 -13.37 -10.23 -19.10
CA SER A 64 -12.70 -9.64 -20.27
C SER A 64 -11.23 -9.39 -19.99
N ARG A 65 -10.91 -8.90 -18.77
CA ARG A 65 -9.51 -8.72 -18.33
C ARG A 65 -8.74 -10.04 -18.27
N ILE A 66 -9.38 -11.14 -17.86
CA ILE A 66 -8.79 -12.48 -17.86
C ILE A 66 -8.51 -12.93 -19.30
N ALA A 67 -9.48 -12.80 -20.21
CA ALA A 67 -9.32 -13.16 -21.62
C ALA A 67 -8.17 -12.37 -22.27
N THR A 68 -8.10 -11.06 -22.06
CA THR A 68 -7.00 -10.23 -22.57
C THR A 68 -5.64 -10.64 -21.99
N SER A 69 -5.58 -10.98 -20.69
CA SER A 69 -4.32 -11.45 -20.06
C SER A 69 -3.85 -12.79 -20.63
N ALA A 70 -4.78 -13.71 -20.90
CA ALA A 70 -4.47 -14.99 -21.54
C ALA A 70 -3.97 -14.80 -22.98
N ALA A 71 -4.63 -13.93 -23.75
CA ALA A 71 -4.22 -13.60 -25.12
C ALA A 71 -2.81 -12.97 -25.16
N LEU A 72 -2.50 -12.05 -24.24
CA LEU A 72 -1.16 -11.44 -24.12
C LEU A 72 -0.06 -12.44 -23.78
N ALA A 73 -0.39 -13.56 -23.14
CA ALA A 73 0.57 -14.60 -22.80
C ALA A 73 0.91 -15.52 -23.98
N ALA A 74 0.03 -15.64 -24.98
CA ALA A 74 0.23 -16.57 -26.10
C ALA A 74 1.49 -16.27 -26.93
N PRO A 75 1.83 -15.01 -27.29
CA PRO A 75 3.06 -14.70 -28.01
C PRO A 75 4.32 -15.01 -27.21
N LEU A 76 4.28 -14.80 -25.88
CA LEU A 76 5.39 -15.17 -25.00
C LEU A 76 5.56 -16.70 -24.97
N GLY A 77 4.48 -17.46 -24.89
CA GLY A 77 4.51 -18.93 -24.97
C GLY A 77 5.08 -19.43 -26.29
N TRP A 78 4.66 -18.85 -27.41
CA TRP A 78 5.23 -19.14 -28.72
C TRP A 78 6.74 -18.88 -28.75
N LEU A 79 7.18 -17.71 -28.28
CA LEU A 79 8.59 -17.35 -28.23
C LEU A 79 9.40 -18.34 -27.37
N LEU A 80 8.92 -18.69 -26.18
CA LEU A 80 9.57 -19.70 -25.33
C LEU A 80 9.66 -21.06 -26.03
N GLY A 81 8.62 -21.44 -26.77
CA GLY A 81 8.63 -22.65 -27.60
C GLY A 81 9.68 -22.61 -28.71
N THR A 82 9.92 -21.45 -29.34
CA THR A 82 11.00 -21.31 -30.35
C THR A 82 12.40 -21.52 -29.78
N PHE A 83 12.59 -21.29 -28.48
CA PHE A 83 13.83 -21.61 -27.77
C PHE A 83 13.92 -23.08 -27.32
N GLY A 84 12.96 -23.94 -27.70
CA GLY A 84 12.96 -25.37 -27.39
C GLY A 84 12.45 -25.72 -25.99
N LEU A 85 11.80 -24.80 -25.27
CA LEU A 85 11.22 -25.10 -23.97
C LEU A 85 9.99 -26.00 -24.14
N GLY A 86 9.96 -27.11 -23.41
CA GLY A 86 8.81 -28.00 -23.35
C GLY A 86 7.60 -27.39 -22.62
N PRO A 87 6.39 -27.94 -22.80
CA PRO A 87 5.14 -27.46 -22.21
C PRO A 87 5.19 -27.22 -20.69
N LEU A 88 5.84 -28.12 -19.94
CA LEU A 88 6.02 -27.97 -18.50
C LEU A 88 6.79 -26.69 -18.11
N LEU A 89 7.89 -26.39 -18.82
CA LEU A 89 8.69 -25.19 -18.55
C LEU A 89 7.98 -23.92 -19.03
N VAL A 90 7.30 -23.96 -20.17
CA VAL A 90 6.49 -22.83 -20.66
C VAL A 90 5.38 -22.49 -19.67
N GLY A 91 4.67 -23.50 -19.18
CA GLY A 91 3.65 -23.37 -18.15
C GLY A 91 4.22 -22.79 -16.86
N LEU A 92 5.31 -23.36 -16.34
CA LEU A 92 6.00 -22.88 -15.13
C LEU A 92 6.40 -21.40 -15.24
N VAL A 93 7.08 -20.99 -16.33
CA VAL A 93 7.56 -19.62 -16.53
C VAL A 93 6.38 -18.65 -16.66
N SER A 94 5.38 -19.00 -17.47
CA SER A 94 4.19 -18.15 -17.67
C SER A 94 3.39 -17.98 -16.37
N GLY A 95 3.22 -19.07 -15.63
CA GLY A 95 2.61 -19.07 -14.29
C GLY A 95 3.41 -18.23 -13.29
N ALA A 96 4.74 -18.36 -13.28
CA ALA A 96 5.62 -17.57 -12.41
C ALA A 96 5.52 -16.07 -12.69
N ILE A 97 5.55 -15.66 -13.96
CA ILE A 97 5.38 -14.26 -14.37
C ILE A 97 4.01 -13.74 -13.91
N ALA A 98 2.93 -14.49 -14.16
CA ALA A 98 1.59 -14.09 -13.73
C ALA A 98 1.46 -14.00 -12.19
N GLY A 99 2.10 -14.93 -11.47
CA GLY A 99 2.19 -14.93 -10.01
C GLY A 99 2.90 -13.69 -9.47
N LEU A 100 4.05 -13.34 -10.04
CA LEU A 100 4.84 -12.16 -9.68
C LEU A 100 4.06 -10.86 -9.85
N LEU A 101 3.34 -10.71 -10.96
CA LEU A 101 2.47 -9.55 -11.21
C LEU A 101 1.29 -9.46 -10.21
N GLY A 102 0.98 -10.54 -9.48
CA GLY A 102 -0.07 -10.57 -8.48
C GLY A 102 0.26 -9.85 -7.17
N ILE A 103 1.52 -9.45 -6.94
CA ILE A 103 2.09 -8.73 -5.78
C ILE A 103 1.99 -9.50 -4.44
N ARG A 104 0.93 -10.28 -4.20
CA ARG A 104 0.76 -11.06 -2.97
C ARG A 104 1.68 -12.29 -2.94
N PRO A 105 2.40 -12.58 -1.85
CA PRO A 105 3.24 -13.77 -1.73
C PRO A 105 2.51 -15.07 -2.06
N GLN A 106 1.24 -15.18 -1.65
CA GLN A 106 0.42 -16.36 -1.95
C GLN A 106 0.15 -16.50 -3.45
N LYS A 107 0.02 -15.39 -4.19
CA LYS A 107 -0.13 -15.39 -5.66
C LYS A 107 1.19 -15.70 -6.36
N VAL A 108 2.31 -15.21 -5.83
CA VAL A 108 3.66 -15.52 -6.33
C VAL A 108 3.93 -17.03 -6.26
N LEU A 109 3.49 -17.69 -5.18
CA LEU A 109 3.62 -19.14 -5.03
C LEU A 109 2.60 -19.93 -5.87
N LEU A 110 1.36 -19.44 -5.97
CA LEU A 110 0.30 -20.12 -6.74
C LEU A 110 0.62 -20.15 -8.24
N GLY A 111 1.19 -19.08 -8.79
CA GLY A 111 1.51 -18.93 -10.21
C GLY A 111 2.29 -20.12 -10.79
N PRO A 112 3.50 -20.43 -10.30
CA PRO A 112 4.30 -21.57 -10.72
C PRO A 112 3.57 -22.92 -10.61
N VAL A 113 2.79 -23.13 -9.54
CA VAL A 113 2.03 -24.36 -9.31
C VAL A 113 0.95 -24.54 -10.37
N VAL A 114 0.15 -23.51 -10.62
CA VAL A 114 -0.86 -23.53 -11.69
C VAL A 114 -0.20 -23.71 -13.06
N GLY A 115 0.92 -23.02 -13.28
CA GLY A 115 1.73 -23.14 -14.49
C GLY A 115 2.19 -24.57 -14.76
N LEU A 116 2.72 -25.27 -13.76
CA LEU A 116 3.15 -26.67 -13.88
C LEU A 116 1.98 -27.61 -14.17
N VAL A 117 0.86 -27.46 -13.47
CA VAL A 117 -0.35 -28.27 -13.70
C VAL A 117 -0.85 -28.07 -15.12
N VAL A 118 -0.93 -26.82 -15.60
CA VAL A 118 -1.34 -26.55 -16.98
C VAL A 118 -0.33 -27.10 -17.98
N GLY A 119 0.97 -26.92 -17.75
CA GLY A 119 2.01 -27.46 -18.62
C GLY A 119 1.98 -28.99 -18.72
N TRP A 120 1.52 -29.67 -17.66
CA TRP A 120 1.32 -31.12 -17.64
C TRP A 120 0.03 -31.53 -18.37
N VAL A 121 -1.10 -30.88 -18.08
CA VAL A 121 -2.40 -31.20 -18.70
C VAL A 121 -2.43 -30.84 -20.18
N ALA A 122 -1.77 -29.76 -20.58
CA ALA A 122 -1.74 -29.25 -21.94
C ALA A 122 -0.47 -29.67 -22.70
N ALA A 123 0.14 -30.80 -22.35
CA ALA A 123 1.41 -31.26 -22.92
C ALA A 123 1.38 -31.42 -24.45
N ASP A 124 0.22 -31.77 -25.02
CA ASP A 124 0.05 -31.97 -26.47
C ASP A 124 -0.33 -30.68 -27.22
N TYR A 125 -0.47 -29.55 -26.53
CA TYR A 125 -0.85 -28.28 -27.13
C TYR A 125 0.39 -27.42 -27.49
N PRO A 126 0.29 -26.55 -28.51
CA PRO A 126 1.31 -25.54 -28.80
C PRO A 126 1.68 -24.71 -27.57
N ALA A 127 2.96 -24.38 -27.42
CA ALA A 127 3.48 -23.58 -26.30
C ALA A 127 2.73 -22.26 -26.08
N ALA A 128 2.23 -21.65 -27.15
CA ALA A 128 1.37 -20.46 -27.09
C ALA A 128 0.07 -20.70 -26.29
N LEU A 129 -0.60 -21.84 -26.53
CA LEU A 129 -1.81 -22.19 -25.79
C LEU A 129 -1.49 -22.57 -24.35
N VAL A 130 -0.37 -23.27 -24.10
CA VAL A 130 0.07 -23.59 -22.74
C VAL A 130 0.26 -22.32 -21.91
N ALA A 131 0.93 -21.31 -22.45
CA ALA A 131 1.10 -20.02 -21.77
C ALA A 131 -0.23 -19.29 -21.54
N ALA A 132 -1.11 -19.26 -22.56
CA ALA A 132 -2.44 -18.65 -22.45
C ALA A 132 -3.30 -19.33 -21.37
N PHE A 133 -3.31 -20.66 -21.33
CA PHE A 133 -4.02 -21.44 -20.32
C PHE A 133 -3.39 -21.28 -18.93
N ALA A 134 -2.07 -21.19 -18.82
CA ALA A 134 -1.39 -21.01 -17.54
C ALA A 134 -1.76 -19.65 -16.92
N VAL A 135 -1.68 -18.57 -17.71
CA VAL A 135 -2.05 -17.22 -17.25
C VAL A 135 -3.55 -17.10 -17.01
N GLY A 136 -4.39 -17.61 -17.93
CA GLY A 136 -5.84 -17.61 -17.79
C GLY A 136 -6.31 -18.39 -16.56
N GLY A 137 -5.85 -19.63 -16.42
CA GLY A 137 -6.13 -20.49 -15.27
C GLY A 137 -5.66 -19.88 -13.96
N PHE A 138 -4.44 -19.33 -13.91
CA PHE A 138 -3.96 -18.61 -12.75
C PHE A 138 -4.86 -17.43 -12.41
N ARG A 139 -5.27 -16.61 -13.38
CA ARG A 139 -6.12 -15.43 -13.13
C ARG A 139 -7.51 -15.82 -12.64
N VAL A 140 -8.10 -16.89 -13.18
CA VAL A 140 -9.38 -17.46 -12.71
C VAL A 140 -9.26 -17.96 -11.27
N MET A 141 -8.27 -18.82 -10.98
CA MET A 141 -8.05 -19.35 -9.64
C MET A 141 -7.72 -18.23 -8.64
N SER A 142 -6.87 -17.29 -9.04
CA SER A 142 -6.50 -16.13 -8.22
C SER A 142 -7.70 -15.27 -7.88
N ALA A 143 -8.62 -15.05 -8.82
CA ALA A 143 -9.87 -14.32 -8.55
C ALA A 143 -10.83 -15.11 -7.66
N ALA A 144 -10.90 -16.44 -7.82
CA ALA A 144 -11.77 -17.30 -7.02
C ALA A 144 -11.31 -17.42 -5.55
N ILE A 145 -9.98 -17.55 -5.35
CA ILE A 145 -9.34 -17.74 -4.05
C ILE A 145 -9.15 -16.40 -3.31
N PHE A 146 -8.70 -15.35 -4.01
CA PHE A 146 -8.32 -14.07 -3.39
C PHE A 146 -9.36 -12.99 -3.69
N ARG A 147 -10.55 -13.12 -3.12
CA ARG A 147 -11.71 -12.26 -3.41
C ARG A 147 -11.60 -10.84 -2.86
N THR A 148 -10.90 -10.64 -1.74
CA THR A 148 -10.80 -9.34 -1.10
C THR A 148 -9.77 -8.45 -1.82
N PRO A 149 -10.11 -7.26 -2.32
CA PRO A 149 -9.12 -6.33 -2.87
C PRO A 149 -8.11 -5.95 -1.78
N GLN A 150 -6.85 -5.67 -2.16
CA GLN A 150 -5.83 -5.18 -1.20
C GLN A 150 -5.55 -3.70 -1.37
N VAL A 151 -5.84 -3.19 -2.55
CA VAL A 151 -5.86 -1.79 -2.90
C VAL A 151 -7.17 -1.59 -3.64
N ASP A 152 -7.96 -0.61 -3.22
CA ASP A 152 -9.22 -0.27 -3.86
C ASP A 152 -9.32 1.24 -4.04
N LEU A 153 -9.92 1.69 -5.15
CA LEU A 153 -10.19 3.12 -5.35
C LEU A 153 -11.36 3.48 -4.45
N LEU A 154 -11.07 4.19 -3.36
CA LEU A 154 -12.06 4.55 -2.35
C LEU A 154 -12.83 5.80 -2.78
N ALA A 155 -12.10 6.80 -3.30
CA ALA A 155 -12.67 8.07 -3.71
C ALA A 155 -11.86 8.65 -4.86
N TYR A 156 -12.55 9.30 -5.79
CA TYR A 156 -11.95 9.97 -6.94
C TYR A 156 -12.34 11.43 -6.91
N GLU A 157 -11.34 12.31 -6.92
CA GLU A 157 -11.50 13.76 -6.83
C GLU A 157 -12.56 14.18 -5.79
N VAL A 158 -12.27 14.07 -4.50
CA VAL A 158 -13.22 14.52 -3.45
C VAL A 158 -12.58 15.58 -2.56
N ASP A 159 -13.40 16.43 -1.94
CA ASP A 159 -12.91 17.38 -0.95
C ASP A 159 -12.36 16.66 0.29
N ALA A 160 -11.26 17.16 0.85
CA ALA A 160 -10.63 16.55 2.01
C ALA A 160 -11.57 16.44 3.23
N ALA A 161 -12.50 17.38 3.38
CA ALA A 161 -13.51 17.36 4.45
C ALA A 161 -14.44 16.14 4.40
N SER A 162 -14.60 15.51 3.22
CA SER A 162 -15.38 14.28 3.07
C SER A 162 -14.64 13.02 3.55
N LEU A 163 -13.32 13.10 3.73
CA LEU A 163 -12.45 12.01 4.16
C LEU A 163 -11.69 12.41 5.45
N PRO A 164 -12.38 12.55 6.59
CA PRO A 164 -11.76 13.01 7.85
C PRO A 164 -10.68 12.05 8.39
N PHE A 165 -10.63 10.83 7.87
CA PHE A 165 -9.63 9.80 8.16
C PHE A 165 -8.40 9.86 7.26
N VAL A 166 -8.26 10.86 6.40
CA VAL A 166 -7.07 11.12 5.58
C VAL A 166 -6.42 12.41 6.07
N VAL A 167 -5.08 12.42 6.13
CA VAL A 167 -4.30 13.64 6.44
C VAL A 167 -3.82 14.24 5.11
N PRO A 168 -4.45 15.31 4.60
CA PRO A 168 -4.22 15.82 3.24
C PRO A 168 -3.00 16.76 3.18
N LEU A 169 -1.87 16.36 3.78
CA LEU A 169 -0.67 17.20 3.87
C LEU A 169 0.47 16.52 3.08
N PRO A 170 0.53 16.70 1.75
CA PRO A 170 1.56 16.10 0.91
C PRO A 170 2.88 16.88 1.03
N ALA A 171 4.00 16.27 0.62
CA ALA A 171 5.22 17.01 0.37
C ALA A 171 5.17 17.65 -1.03
N ARG A 172 5.68 18.89 -1.15
CA ARG A 172 5.79 19.59 -2.44
C ARG A 172 7.09 19.29 -3.18
N THR A 173 8.09 18.81 -2.46
CA THR A 173 9.40 18.41 -2.99
C THR A 173 9.43 16.91 -3.28
N GLY A 174 10.36 16.50 -4.13
CA GLY A 174 10.61 15.07 -4.40
C GLY A 174 11.23 14.31 -3.21
N TYR A 175 11.72 15.04 -2.21
CA TYR A 175 12.36 14.52 -1.01
C TYR A 175 11.78 15.20 0.23
N VAL A 176 11.15 14.42 1.11
CA VAL A 176 10.42 14.93 2.29
C VAL A 176 11.41 15.51 3.32
N GLY A 177 12.36 14.69 3.78
CA GLY A 177 13.42 15.14 4.69
C GLY A 177 12.93 15.63 6.06
N THR A 178 13.88 16.09 6.88
CA THR A 178 13.62 16.71 8.19
C THR A 178 13.11 18.16 8.08
N GLY A 179 13.12 18.73 6.87
CA GLY A 179 12.65 20.09 6.57
C GLY A 179 11.15 20.20 6.30
N TYR A 180 10.45 19.08 6.02
CA TYR A 180 9.05 19.06 5.59
C TYR A 180 8.10 19.94 6.42
N VAL A 181 8.20 19.92 7.75
CA VAL A 181 7.26 20.67 8.62
C VAL A 181 7.46 22.18 8.48
N ARG A 182 8.69 22.63 8.21
CA ARG A 182 8.99 24.03 7.92
C ARG A 182 8.37 24.44 6.59
N ASP A 183 8.59 23.65 5.55
CA ASP A 183 8.04 23.91 4.21
C ASP A 183 6.51 23.93 4.26
N LEU A 184 5.90 23.04 5.07
CA LEU A 184 4.46 23.03 5.28
C LEU A 184 3.95 24.29 5.97
N ALA A 185 4.71 24.85 6.92
CA ALA A 185 4.34 26.07 7.62
C ALA A 185 4.23 27.27 6.66
N GLU A 186 5.13 27.37 5.68
CA GLU A 186 5.08 28.39 4.62
C GLU A 186 3.80 28.29 3.79
N VAL A 187 3.34 27.06 3.51
CA VAL A 187 2.10 26.81 2.75
C VAL A 187 0.85 27.14 3.58
N LEU A 188 0.86 26.77 4.86
CA LEU A 188 -0.26 27.01 5.76
C LEU A 188 -0.31 28.46 6.30
N GLY A 189 0.75 29.24 6.10
CA GLY A 189 0.90 30.57 6.69
C GLY A 189 0.98 30.56 8.22
N GLY A 190 1.47 29.46 8.80
CA GLY A 190 1.54 29.26 10.26
C GLY A 190 2.93 29.52 10.84
N GLU A 191 3.01 29.70 12.15
CA GLU A 191 4.28 29.90 12.85
C GLU A 191 4.97 28.56 13.12
N TYR A 192 6.16 28.37 12.54
CA TYR A 192 6.96 27.16 12.69
C TYR A 192 7.85 27.22 13.94
N THR A 193 7.78 26.18 14.77
CA THR A 193 8.71 25.95 15.87
C THR A 193 9.38 24.58 15.71
N ALA A 194 10.71 24.57 15.64
CA ALA A 194 11.51 23.36 15.61
C ALA A 194 11.74 22.80 17.02
N ASP A 195 11.76 21.48 17.17
CA ASP A 195 12.09 20.79 18.44
C ASP A 195 11.34 21.38 19.65
N ALA A 196 10.02 21.53 19.49
CA ALA A 196 9.15 22.20 20.46
C ALA A 196 9.22 21.51 21.84
N ALA A 197 9.40 22.31 22.89
CA ALA A 197 9.48 21.79 24.25
C ALA A 197 8.09 21.43 24.78
N ASP A 198 8.02 20.36 25.58
CA ASP A 198 6.83 19.96 26.33
C ASP A 198 5.54 19.65 25.54
N VAL A 199 5.68 19.34 24.25
CA VAL A 199 4.56 18.91 23.40
C VAL A 199 4.48 17.39 23.22
N GLY A 200 3.29 16.91 22.91
CA GLY A 200 3.03 15.52 22.52
C GLY A 200 2.55 15.39 21.08
N ILE A 201 2.41 14.14 20.65
CA ILE A 201 1.86 13.79 19.34
C ILE A 201 0.36 14.06 19.24
N VAL A 202 -0.35 14.11 20.38
CA VAL A 202 -1.75 14.55 20.45
C VAL A 202 -1.90 15.69 21.45
N ALA A 203 -2.91 16.54 21.26
CA ALA A 203 -3.20 17.64 22.18
C ALA A 203 -3.77 17.13 23.51
N SER A 204 -4.77 16.23 23.42
CA SER A 204 -5.35 15.54 24.56
C SER A 204 -5.72 14.11 24.18
N LEU A 205 -5.49 13.17 25.10
CA LEU A 205 -5.95 11.80 24.94
C LEU A 205 -7.48 11.70 25.04
N ASP A 206 -8.14 12.71 25.62
CA ASP A 206 -9.60 12.72 25.81
C ASP A 206 -10.35 12.80 24.47
N GLU A 207 -9.71 13.34 23.43
CA GLU A 207 -10.26 13.38 22.08
C GLU A 207 -10.47 11.98 21.47
N LEU A 208 -9.73 10.99 21.98
CA LEU A 208 -9.81 9.60 21.56
C LEU A 208 -10.96 8.83 22.24
N ALA A 209 -11.68 9.43 23.18
CA ALA A 209 -12.77 8.78 23.90
C ALA A 209 -13.83 8.19 22.97
N GLY A 210 -14.33 7.01 23.29
CA GLY A 210 -15.39 6.36 22.54
C GLY A 210 -15.84 5.04 23.16
N PRO A 211 -16.71 4.28 22.49
CA PRO A 211 -17.33 3.07 23.05
C PRO A 211 -16.35 2.01 23.54
N ASP A 212 -15.17 1.90 22.91
CA ASP A 212 -14.16 0.88 23.26
C ASP A 212 -12.97 1.46 24.04
N PHE A 213 -12.99 2.76 24.36
CA PHE A 213 -11.85 3.44 24.96
C PHE A 213 -12.29 4.59 25.86
N ASP A 214 -12.04 4.41 27.16
CA ASP A 214 -12.13 5.46 28.18
C ASP A 214 -10.71 5.96 28.51
N PRO A 215 -10.35 7.19 28.11
CA PRO A 215 -9.05 7.77 28.38
C PRO A 215 -8.72 7.89 29.88
N SER A 216 -9.73 7.95 30.76
CA SER A 216 -9.53 8.11 32.21
C SER A 216 -9.03 6.82 32.88
N ALA A 217 -9.27 5.67 32.25
CA ALA A 217 -8.84 4.36 32.72
C ALA A 217 -7.39 3.99 32.29
N VAL A 218 -6.74 4.84 31.49
CA VAL A 218 -5.38 4.60 30.98
C VAL A 218 -4.33 4.95 32.04
N ASP A 219 -3.26 4.16 32.12
CA ASP A 219 -2.13 4.44 33.00
C ASP A 219 -1.62 5.89 32.77
N PRO A 220 -1.46 6.70 33.83
CA PRO A 220 -1.04 8.10 33.70
C PRO A 220 0.26 8.30 32.93
N ARG A 221 1.18 7.33 32.94
CA ARG A 221 2.45 7.40 32.20
C ARG A 221 2.23 7.31 30.68
N ILE A 222 1.29 6.48 30.25
CA ILE A 222 0.91 6.37 28.83
C ILE A 222 0.20 7.67 28.41
N ARG A 223 -0.70 8.18 29.25
CA ARG A 223 -1.35 9.48 29.02
C ARG A 223 -0.35 10.64 28.93
N GLU A 224 0.67 10.67 29.79
CA GLU A 224 1.75 11.65 29.72
C GLU A 224 2.56 11.50 28.43
N PHE A 225 2.88 10.27 28.02
CA PHE A 225 3.64 10.02 26.80
C PHE A 225 2.96 10.55 25.53
N TYR A 226 1.65 10.35 25.38
CA TYR A 226 0.93 10.82 24.20
C TYR A 226 0.80 12.35 24.15
N GLN A 227 0.63 13.01 25.31
CA GLN A 227 0.43 14.46 25.42
C GLN A 227 1.73 15.26 25.59
N HIS A 228 2.82 14.62 26.02
CA HIS A 228 4.13 15.23 26.28
C HIS A 228 5.27 14.32 25.79
N THR A 229 5.15 13.81 24.58
CA THR A 229 6.10 12.87 23.96
C THR A 229 7.55 13.36 23.99
N THR A 230 7.79 14.67 23.93
CA THR A 230 9.16 15.23 23.96
C THR A 230 9.88 15.04 25.30
N ARG A 231 9.15 14.74 26.39
CA ARG A 231 9.70 14.33 27.69
C ARG A 231 10.28 12.92 27.70
N PHE A 232 10.10 12.15 26.62
CA PHE A 232 10.51 10.76 26.56
C PHE A 232 11.61 10.54 25.51
N THR A 233 12.47 9.56 25.75
CA THR A 233 13.33 8.91 24.76
C THR A 233 12.74 7.56 24.38
N LEU A 234 12.98 7.13 23.14
CA LEU A 234 12.43 5.90 22.60
C LEU A 234 13.54 5.07 21.96
N ASP A 235 13.70 3.85 22.46
CA ASP A 235 14.55 2.84 21.85
C ASP A 235 13.70 1.89 21.01
N ILE A 236 14.15 1.58 19.79
CA ILE A 236 13.36 0.81 18.82
C ILE A 236 14.16 -0.41 18.37
N VAL A 237 13.65 -1.61 18.68
CA VAL A 237 14.23 -2.87 18.23
C VAL A 237 13.34 -3.50 17.16
N PRO A 238 13.72 -3.45 15.87
CA PRO A 238 12.93 -4.03 14.79
C PRO A 238 13.13 -5.55 14.71
N ARG A 239 12.02 -6.30 14.63
CA ARG A 239 12.00 -7.75 14.40
C ARG A 239 11.33 -8.07 13.06
N TRP A 240 12.15 -8.14 12.02
CA TRP A 240 11.73 -8.52 10.66
C TRP A 240 11.59 -10.03 10.49
N ARG A 241 10.54 -10.47 9.79
CA ARG A 241 10.47 -11.84 9.28
C ARG A 241 11.44 -12.04 8.13
N LEU A 242 12.07 -13.21 8.08
CA LEU A 242 13.15 -13.52 7.13
C LEU A 242 12.73 -13.38 5.67
N TRP A 243 11.50 -13.79 5.33
CA TRP A 243 10.99 -13.78 3.95
C TRP A 243 10.84 -12.36 3.35
N VAL A 244 10.74 -11.32 4.17
CA VAL A 244 10.56 -9.92 3.70
C VAL A 244 11.88 -9.19 3.47
N ARG A 245 12.95 -9.62 4.13
CA ARG A 245 14.25 -8.93 4.09
C ARG A 245 14.76 -8.60 2.68
N PRO A 246 14.78 -9.52 1.70
CA PRO A 246 15.30 -9.19 0.37
C PRO A 246 14.43 -8.16 -0.37
N GLY A 247 13.10 -8.29 -0.30
CA GLY A 247 12.18 -7.32 -0.92
C GLY A 247 12.26 -5.94 -0.29
N TYR A 248 12.41 -5.89 1.04
CA TYR A 248 12.56 -4.63 1.76
C TYR A 248 13.88 -3.92 1.45
N LEU A 249 14.98 -4.64 1.19
CA LEU A 249 16.24 -4.01 0.75
C LEU A 249 16.10 -3.28 -0.59
N LEU A 250 15.36 -3.88 -1.54
CA LEU A 250 15.05 -3.25 -2.82
C LEU A 250 14.15 -2.03 -2.61
N TYR A 251 13.05 -2.19 -1.86
CA TYR A 251 12.16 -1.07 -1.51
C TYR A 251 12.93 0.08 -0.83
N ARG A 252 13.79 -0.24 0.13
CA ARG A 252 14.58 0.74 0.88
C ARG A 252 15.49 1.54 -0.06
N THR A 253 16.17 0.85 -0.96
CA THR A 253 17.15 1.45 -1.87
C THR A 253 16.50 2.32 -2.94
N PHE A 254 15.43 1.81 -3.56
CA PHE A 254 14.83 2.45 -4.74
C PHE A 254 13.63 3.35 -4.42
N VAL A 255 13.03 3.23 -3.24
CA VAL A 255 11.81 3.96 -2.86
C VAL A 255 12.01 4.75 -1.58
N ALA A 256 12.30 4.09 -0.45
CA ALA A 256 12.31 4.75 0.86
C ALA A 256 13.36 5.87 0.98
N ARG A 257 14.62 5.56 0.60
CA ARG A 257 15.74 6.52 0.67
C ARG A 257 15.58 7.69 -0.30
N PRO A 258 15.28 7.49 -1.60
CA PRO A 258 15.04 8.60 -2.52
C PRO A 258 13.87 9.51 -2.11
N LEU A 259 12.85 8.98 -1.43
CA LEU A 259 11.72 9.76 -0.94
C LEU A 259 11.99 10.46 0.40
N GLY A 260 12.97 9.98 1.18
CA GLY A 260 13.22 10.45 2.55
C GLY A 260 12.14 10.01 3.55
N GLN A 261 11.48 8.88 3.31
CA GLN A 261 10.37 8.38 4.11
C GLN A 261 10.41 6.85 4.29
N ALA A 262 9.82 6.36 5.38
CA ALA A 262 9.63 4.93 5.66
C ALA A 262 10.92 4.08 5.64
N ASN A 263 12.06 4.66 6.02
CA ASN A 263 13.37 4.04 6.06
C ASN A 263 13.62 3.35 7.42
N VAL A 264 12.76 2.39 7.78
CA VAL A 264 12.84 1.67 9.06
C VAL A 264 14.13 0.83 9.16
N PRO A 265 14.85 0.86 10.29
CA PRO A 265 16.09 0.10 10.47
C PRO A 265 15.91 -1.41 10.27
N MET A 266 16.89 -2.06 9.62
CA MET A 266 16.87 -3.51 9.38
C MET A 266 17.66 -4.32 10.40
N ASN A 267 18.69 -3.71 11.00
CA ASN A 267 19.68 -4.41 11.80
C ASN A 267 19.88 -3.73 13.16
N GLN A 268 20.19 -4.52 14.19
CA GLN A 268 20.53 -4.01 15.53
C GLN A 268 21.67 -2.99 15.51
N ARG A 269 22.62 -3.11 14.57
CA ARG A 269 23.71 -2.13 14.39
C ARG A 269 23.22 -0.75 13.95
N GLU A 270 22.12 -0.66 13.20
CA GLU A 270 21.50 0.62 12.84
C GLU A 270 20.70 1.19 14.02
N THR A 271 20.05 0.33 14.81
CA THR A 271 19.43 0.74 16.09
C THR A 271 20.48 1.33 17.04
N GLN A 272 21.70 0.77 17.07
CA GLN A 272 22.81 1.25 17.90
C GLN A 272 23.39 2.62 17.47
N ARG A 273 23.06 3.13 16.27
CA ARG A 273 23.52 4.46 15.81
C ARG A 273 22.81 5.61 16.51
N GLY A 274 21.76 5.32 17.29
CA GLY A 274 20.93 6.31 17.95
C GLY A 274 19.92 6.95 16.98
N VAL A 275 18.71 7.16 17.48
CA VAL A 275 17.63 7.84 16.74
C VAL A 275 17.37 9.18 17.40
N ARG A 276 17.52 10.28 16.66
CA ARG A 276 17.04 11.59 17.10
C ARG A 276 15.55 11.65 16.85
N SER A 277 14.79 11.93 17.90
CA SER A 277 13.34 12.08 17.86
C SER A 277 12.99 13.49 18.31
N ARG A 278 12.37 14.29 17.44
CA ARG A 278 11.89 15.64 17.76
C ARG A 278 10.49 15.88 17.22
N ILE A 279 9.74 16.78 17.85
CA ILE A 279 8.44 17.23 17.36
C ILE A 279 8.60 18.68 16.91
N ASP A 280 8.30 18.92 15.65
CA ASP A 280 8.20 20.26 15.09
C ASP A 280 6.71 20.63 15.03
N THR A 281 6.36 21.88 15.34
CA THR A 281 4.97 22.33 15.41
C THR A 281 4.70 23.49 14.47
N ILE A 282 3.46 23.57 13.98
CA ILE A 282 2.93 24.73 13.26
C ILE A 282 1.74 25.24 14.06
N ALA A 283 1.82 26.48 14.54
CA ALA A 283 0.71 27.15 15.23
C ALA A 283 -0.08 28.04 14.28
N HIS A 284 -1.39 28.13 14.51
CA HIS A 284 -2.21 29.15 13.86
C HIS A 284 -1.94 30.50 14.52
N ALA A 285 -1.71 31.54 13.72
CA ALA A 285 -1.63 32.91 14.21
C ALA A 285 -3.04 33.52 14.17
N PRO A 286 -3.51 34.25 15.22
CA PRO A 286 -2.75 34.78 16.36
C PRO A 286 -2.96 34.05 17.71
N ASP A 287 -3.79 33.01 17.78
CA ASP A 287 -4.14 32.35 19.06
C ASP A 287 -3.06 31.40 19.60
N GLY A 288 -2.04 31.09 18.79
CA GLY A 288 -0.91 30.24 19.18
C GLY A 288 -1.29 28.77 19.32
N VAL A 289 -2.50 28.38 18.89
CA VAL A 289 -2.97 27.00 18.98
C VAL A 289 -2.20 26.15 17.97
N ILE A 290 -1.57 25.08 18.45
CA ILE A 290 -0.82 24.15 17.60
C ILE A 290 -1.79 23.41 16.67
N ALA A 291 -1.76 23.79 15.39
CA ALA A 291 -2.55 23.20 14.32
C ALA A 291 -1.94 21.90 13.80
N VAL A 292 -0.60 21.84 13.72
CA VAL A 292 0.12 20.67 13.18
C VAL A 292 1.23 20.24 14.14
N ARG A 293 1.33 18.92 14.36
CA ARG A 293 2.40 18.26 15.12
C ARG A 293 3.11 17.27 14.21
N GLY A 294 4.30 17.63 13.74
CA GLY A 294 5.14 16.77 12.91
C GLY A 294 6.17 16.04 13.76
N TRP A 295 6.02 14.73 13.91
CA TRP A 295 7.01 13.89 14.58
C TRP A 295 8.07 13.44 13.58
N ILE A 296 9.29 13.93 13.77
CA ILE A 296 10.43 13.67 12.90
C ILE A 296 11.38 12.71 13.62
N ARG A 297 11.78 11.64 12.93
CA ARG A 297 12.86 10.76 13.37
C ARG A 297 13.95 10.69 12.33
N SER A 298 15.19 10.92 12.74
CA SER A 298 16.39 10.82 11.90
C SER A 298 17.50 10.06 12.63
N PHE A 299 18.49 9.55 11.89
CA PHE A 299 19.68 8.99 12.48
C PHE A 299 20.57 10.10 13.06
N VAL A 300 21.11 9.90 14.27
CA VAL A 300 21.88 10.93 14.98
C VAL A 300 23.16 11.34 14.24
N ASP A 301 23.80 10.38 13.54
CA ASP A 301 25.10 10.56 12.89
C ASP A 301 25.03 11.27 11.54
N THR A 302 23.92 11.11 10.81
CA THR A 302 23.79 11.50 9.40
C THR A 302 22.63 12.46 9.13
N ASP A 303 21.74 12.65 10.11
CA ASP A 303 20.43 13.30 9.96
C ASP A 303 19.57 12.71 8.82
N GLU A 304 19.90 11.51 8.32
CA GLU A 304 19.09 10.80 7.33
C GLU A 304 17.72 10.49 7.97
N PRO A 305 16.60 10.94 7.36
CA PRO A 305 15.27 10.74 7.91
C PRO A 305 14.91 9.25 7.90
N ILE A 306 14.38 8.78 9.02
CA ILE A 306 13.75 7.47 9.15
C ILE A 306 12.30 7.61 8.68
N TYR A 307 11.57 8.57 9.25
CA TYR A 307 10.27 9.03 8.76
C TYR A 307 9.87 10.35 9.44
N VAL A 308 8.99 11.07 8.77
CA VAL A 308 8.17 12.16 9.31
C VAL A 308 6.71 11.70 9.31
N GLY A 309 6.02 11.95 10.42
CA GLY A 309 4.59 11.66 10.55
C GLY A 309 3.86 12.86 11.15
N VAL A 310 2.77 13.28 10.53
CA VAL A 310 1.88 14.31 11.06
C VAL A 310 0.74 13.63 11.79
N TYR A 311 0.63 13.89 13.10
CA TYR A 311 -0.40 13.30 13.95
C TYR A 311 -1.58 14.24 14.05
N THR A 312 -2.76 13.73 13.75
CA THR A 312 -4.03 14.40 13.93
C THR A 312 -5.01 13.49 14.65
N THR A 313 -6.02 14.10 15.24
CA THR A 313 -7.11 13.44 15.92
C THR A 313 -8.41 13.98 15.34
N TYR A 314 -9.41 13.12 15.24
CA TYR A 314 -10.75 13.55 14.84
C TYR A 314 -11.79 12.64 15.48
N ARG A 315 -13.04 13.13 15.51
CA ARG A 315 -14.18 12.40 16.08
C ARG A 315 -15.21 12.13 14.99
N HIS A 316 -15.78 10.93 15.01
CA HIS A 316 -16.85 10.53 14.12
C HIS A 316 -17.73 9.49 14.82
N ASP A 317 -19.05 9.66 14.74
CA ASP A 317 -20.06 8.77 15.35
C ASP A 317 -19.76 8.41 16.82
N GLY A 318 -19.48 9.43 17.63
CA GLY A 318 -19.23 9.30 19.07
C GLY A 318 -17.86 8.67 19.44
N ARG A 319 -17.00 8.39 18.45
CA ARG A 319 -15.69 7.78 18.65
C ARG A 319 -14.57 8.71 18.20
N GLY A 320 -13.49 8.75 18.98
CA GLY A 320 -12.24 9.39 18.58
C GLY A 320 -11.31 8.45 17.83
N TYR A 321 -10.54 9.02 16.91
CA TYR A 321 -9.53 8.33 16.10
C TYR A 321 -8.25 9.14 16.11
N VAL A 322 -7.13 8.44 15.91
CA VAL A 322 -5.85 9.07 15.61
C VAL A 322 -5.45 8.73 14.18
N SER A 323 -5.10 9.74 13.41
CA SER A 323 -4.62 9.61 12.05
C SER A 323 -3.19 10.10 11.97
N VAL A 324 -2.35 9.34 11.28
CA VAL A 324 -0.94 9.67 11.07
C VAL A 324 -0.70 9.79 9.58
N GLY A 325 -0.45 11.00 9.12
CA GLY A 325 -0.09 11.29 7.73
C GLY A 325 1.41 11.14 7.52
N PHE A 326 1.81 10.26 6.61
CA PHE A 326 3.18 10.14 6.12
C PHE A 326 3.25 10.85 4.76
N PRO A 327 3.78 12.08 4.70
CA PRO A 327 3.81 12.86 3.47
C PRO A 327 4.64 12.16 2.40
N LEU A 328 4.20 12.27 1.15
CA LEU A 328 4.90 11.82 -0.06
C LEU A 328 4.87 12.95 -1.09
N PRO A 329 5.72 12.93 -2.13
CA PRO A 329 5.62 13.90 -3.21
C PRO A 329 4.23 13.86 -3.85
N GLN A 330 3.49 14.98 -3.78
CA GLN A 330 2.11 15.13 -4.30
C GLN A 330 1.07 14.13 -3.74
N ALA A 331 1.42 13.42 -2.67
CA ALA A 331 0.55 12.42 -2.07
C ALA A 331 0.75 12.35 -0.55
N ASN A 332 -0.12 11.62 0.13
CA ASN A 332 0.05 11.29 1.54
C ASN A 332 -0.34 9.83 1.76
N PHE A 333 0.46 9.11 2.52
CA PHE A 333 0.07 7.80 3.04
C PHE A 333 -0.44 7.99 4.46
N THR A 334 -1.73 7.86 4.69
CA THR A 334 -2.34 8.03 6.02
C THR A 334 -2.63 6.68 6.65
N ALA A 335 -2.27 6.52 7.93
CA ALA A 335 -2.72 5.44 8.78
C ALA A 335 -3.73 5.97 9.81
N THR A 336 -4.96 5.48 9.78
CA THR A 336 -6.01 5.84 10.73
C THR A 336 -6.28 4.69 11.68
N LEU A 337 -6.18 4.98 12.97
CA LEU A 337 -6.19 3.99 14.03
C LEU A 337 -7.33 4.26 15.01
N ARG A 338 -7.98 3.16 15.37
CA ARG A 338 -8.99 3.12 16.43
C ARG A 338 -8.33 2.81 17.77
N PRO A 339 -8.60 3.61 18.81
CA PRO A 339 -8.18 3.30 20.18
C PRO A 339 -9.08 2.22 20.79
N VAL A 340 -8.46 1.31 21.53
CA VAL A 340 -9.11 0.24 22.29
C VAL A 340 -8.41 0.13 23.65
N ALA A 341 -9.19 0.15 24.72
CA ALA A 341 -8.66 0.00 26.08
C ALA A 341 -8.11 -1.42 26.28
N ARG A 342 -7.03 -1.52 27.05
CA ARG A 342 -6.48 -2.81 27.48
C ARG A 342 -6.80 -3.08 28.95
N PRO A 343 -6.96 -4.36 29.36
CA PRO A 343 -7.25 -4.70 30.76
C PRO A 343 -6.15 -4.30 31.75
N ASP A 344 -4.92 -4.11 31.28
CA ASP A 344 -3.74 -3.71 32.07
C ASP A 344 -3.58 -2.19 32.22
N GLY A 345 -4.60 -1.40 31.84
CA GLY A 345 -4.52 0.06 31.80
C GLY A 345 -3.73 0.59 30.60
N GLY A 346 -3.34 -0.29 29.66
CA GLY A 346 -2.70 0.07 28.41
C GLY A 346 -3.67 0.59 27.34
N LEU A 347 -3.09 0.95 26.18
CA LEU A 347 -3.80 1.40 24.99
C LEU A 347 -3.40 0.55 23.78
N THR A 348 -4.39 0.04 23.05
CA THR A 348 -4.18 -0.52 21.71
C THR A 348 -4.68 0.48 20.67
N LEU A 349 -3.84 0.83 19.69
CA LEU A 349 -4.23 1.50 18.46
C LEU A 349 -4.23 0.49 17.32
N THR A 350 -5.33 0.37 16.58
CA THR A 350 -5.44 -0.62 15.50
C THR A 350 -6.07 -0.05 14.24
N SER A 351 -5.53 -0.43 13.08
CA SER A 351 -6.08 -0.09 11.76
C SER A 351 -7.22 -1.02 11.33
N SER A 352 -7.74 -1.84 12.25
CA SER A 352 -8.80 -2.82 12.00
C SER A 352 -10.08 -2.44 12.73
N GLY A 353 -11.24 -2.75 12.14
CA GLY A 353 -12.53 -2.53 12.82
C GLY A 353 -13.70 -2.09 11.95
N GLY A 354 -13.55 -2.02 10.62
CA GLY A 354 -14.61 -1.52 9.73
C GLY A 354 -14.84 -0.01 9.89
N GLY A 355 -15.45 0.62 8.88
CA GLY A 355 -15.58 2.08 8.84
C GLY A 355 -14.27 2.75 8.44
N HIS A 356 -13.73 3.61 9.31
CA HIS A 356 -12.57 4.47 9.00
C HIS A 356 -11.16 3.93 9.34
N PRO A 357 -10.94 3.03 10.32
CA PRO A 357 -9.61 2.50 10.59
C PRO A 357 -9.03 1.78 9.37
N GLY A 358 -7.79 2.10 9.01
CA GLY A 358 -7.18 1.59 7.79
C GLY A 358 -6.00 2.43 7.31
N HIS A 359 -5.50 2.07 6.13
CA HIS A 359 -4.41 2.77 5.47
C HIS A 359 -4.87 3.31 4.13
N TYR A 360 -4.46 4.53 3.81
CA TYR A 360 -4.94 5.26 2.65
C TYR A 360 -3.76 5.90 1.92
N LEU A 361 -3.68 5.69 0.61
CA LEU A 361 -2.77 6.43 -0.26
C LEU A 361 -3.58 7.47 -1.01
N SER A 362 -3.37 8.74 -0.69
CA SER A 362 -4.17 9.85 -1.21
C SER A 362 -3.29 10.76 -2.04
N PHE A 363 -3.59 10.85 -3.33
CA PHE A 363 -3.01 11.86 -4.21
C PHE A 363 -3.77 13.17 -4.00
N VAL A 364 -3.01 14.26 -3.89
CA VAL A 364 -3.57 15.60 -3.66
C VAL A 364 -3.33 16.42 -4.92
N ASP A 365 -4.41 16.83 -5.56
CA ASP A 365 -4.32 17.71 -6.72
C ASP A 365 -3.77 19.08 -6.30
N ALA A 366 -2.75 19.57 -7.01
CA ALA A 366 -2.01 20.75 -6.59
C ALA A 366 -2.81 22.06 -6.75
N ASP A 367 -3.74 22.10 -7.72
CA ASP A 367 -4.50 23.30 -8.05
C ASP A 367 -5.82 23.37 -7.26
N SER A 368 -6.55 22.25 -7.21
CA SER A 368 -7.87 22.17 -6.58
C SER A 368 -7.83 21.69 -5.12
N GLY A 369 -6.75 21.04 -4.68
CA GLY A 369 -6.67 20.41 -3.36
C GLY A 369 -7.54 19.15 -3.20
N ARG A 370 -8.21 18.70 -4.27
CA ARG A 370 -9.07 17.50 -4.25
C ARG A 370 -8.24 16.23 -4.14
N LEU A 371 -8.81 15.24 -3.49
CA LEU A 371 -8.17 13.98 -3.16
C LEU A 371 -8.62 12.86 -4.09
N THR A 372 -7.67 12.10 -4.61
CA THR A 372 -7.92 10.76 -5.17
C THR A 372 -7.30 9.74 -4.23
N THR A 373 -8.15 8.94 -3.58
CA THR A 373 -7.75 8.11 -2.43
C THR A 373 -7.90 6.63 -2.74
N LEU A 374 -6.83 5.87 -2.49
CA LEU A 374 -6.80 4.42 -2.53
C LEU A 374 -6.82 3.87 -1.10
N ALA A 375 -7.78 2.98 -0.79
CA ALA A 375 -7.76 2.21 0.45
C ALA A 375 -6.80 1.02 0.31
N VAL A 376 -5.81 0.92 1.19
CA VAL A 376 -4.76 -0.12 1.20
C VAL A 376 -5.11 -1.20 2.23
N ALA A 377 -6.24 -1.88 2.02
CA ALA A 377 -6.75 -2.94 2.91
C ALA A 377 -5.78 -4.12 3.11
N GLY A 378 -4.79 -4.27 2.22
CA GLY A 378 -3.73 -5.26 2.39
C GLY A 378 -2.72 -4.91 3.47
N PHE A 379 -2.66 -3.69 3.96
CA PHE A 379 -1.74 -3.28 5.02
C PHE A 379 -2.50 -3.09 6.33
N ALA A 380 -2.04 -3.75 7.38
CA ALA A 380 -2.66 -3.69 8.69
C ALA A 380 -1.61 -3.44 9.76
N GLU A 381 -1.98 -2.65 10.76
CA GLU A 381 -1.13 -2.39 11.90
C GLU A 381 -1.90 -2.42 13.22
N ARG A 382 -1.14 -2.77 14.26
CA ARG A 382 -1.59 -2.77 15.64
C ARG A 382 -0.43 -2.32 16.51
N LEU A 383 -0.64 -1.26 17.27
CA LEU A 383 0.27 -0.75 18.27
C LEU A 383 -0.34 -1.00 19.66
N ASP A 384 0.32 -1.82 20.45
CA ASP A 384 -0.02 -2.07 21.84
C ASP A 384 0.96 -1.31 22.73
N VAL A 385 0.47 -0.36 23.52
CA VAL A 385 1.26 0.41 24.51
C VAL A 385 0.81 0.00 25.91
N PHE A 386 1.75 -0.39 26.74
CA PHE A 386 1.48 -0.91 28.09
C PHE A 386 2.66 -0.63 29.01
N VAL A 387 2.46 -0.83 30.31
CA VAL A 387 3.53 -0.65 31.29
C VAL A 387 3.85 -1.97 31.98
N GLU A 388 5.14 -2.27 32.09
CA GLU A 388 5.68 -3.40 32.84
C GLU A 388 6.61 -2.91 33.96
N ALA A 389 7.13 -3.83 34.77
CA ALA A 389 8.03 -3.53 35.89
C ALA A 389 9.28 -2.73 35.47
N GLU A 390 9.78 -2.96 34.25
CA GLU A 390 10.96 -2.31 33.69
C GLU A 390 10.69 -0.92 33.07
N GLY A 391 9.42 -0.50 33.00
CA GLY A 391 8.99 0.76 32.39
C GLY A 391 7.94 0.57 31.30
N MET A 392 7.68 1.65 30.56
CA MET A 392 6.68 1.69 29.51
C MET A 392 7.23 1.06 28.22
N LYS A 393 6.44 0.16 27.63
CA LYS A 393 6.79 -0.59 26.42
C LYS A 393 5.71 -0.42 25.37
N ALA A 394 6.09 -0.60 24.12
CA ALA A 394 5.11 -0.77 23.07
C ALA A 394 5.53 -1.84 22.07
N GLU A 395 4.54 -2.56 21.54
CA GLU A 395 4.71 -3.49 20.44
C GLU A 395 3.89 -3.02 19.25
N HIS A 396 4.57 -2.72 18.14
CA HIS A 396 3.91 -2.30 16.90
C HIS A 396 4.06 -3.39 15.85
N ALA A 397 2.99 -4.15 15.66
CA ALA A 397 2.93 -5.24 14.72
C ALA A 397 2.34 -4.77 13.39
N PHE A 398 3.02 -5.11 12.30
CA PHE A 398 2.58 -4.86 10.93
C PHE A 398 2.34 -6.17 10.19
N ALA A 399 1.26 -6.20 9.42
CA ALA A 399 0.91 -7.29 8.53
C ALA A 399 0.68 -6.77 7.11
N LEU A 400 1.12 -7.55 6.13
CA LEU A 400 0.90 -7.30 4.72
C LEU A 400 0.19 -8.52 4.13
N PHE A 401 -0.95 -8.30 3.51
CA PHE A 401 -1.85 -9.31 2.95
C PHE A 401 -2.24 -10.39 3.97
N GLY A 402 -2.46 -9.99 5.22
CA GLY A 402 -2.76 -10.88 6.35
C GLY A 402 -1.55 -11.63 6.92
N LEU A 403 -0.35 -11.45 6.36
CA LEU A 403 0.87 -12.08 6.84
C LEU A 403 1.67 -11.08 7.70
N PRO A 404 1.92 -11.36 8.99
CA PRO A 404 2.78 -10.51 9.79
C PRO A 404 4.19 -10.48 9.18
N PHE A 405 4.80 -9.29 9.09
CA PHE A 405 6.13 -9.16 8.51
C PHE A 405 7.14 -8.41 9.37
N LEU A 406 6.67 -7.51 10.24
CA LEU A 406 7.49 -6.68 11.10
C LEU A 406 6.80 -6.51 12.45
N VAL A 407 7.58 -6.60 13.52
CA VAL A 407 7.18 -6.11 14.83
C VAL A 407 8.26 -5.17 15.33
N LEU A 408 7.89 -3.96 15.72
CA LEU A 408 8.78 -2.99 16.36
C LEU A 408 8.55 -3.05 17.87
N HIS A 409 9.63 -3.30 18.61
CA HIS A 409 9.61 -3.31 20.08
C HIS A 409 10.16 -1.98 20.57
N TYR A 410 9.34 -1.22 21.27
CA TYR A 410 9.69 0.07 21.83
C TYR A 410 9.92 -0.04 23.33
N ARG A 411 10.98 0.63 23.80
CA ARG A 411 11.15 0.98 25.20
C ARG A 411 11.11 2.50 25.30
N MET A 412 10.27 3.01 26.19
CA MET A 412 10.08 4.44 26.39
C MET A 412 10.56 4.81 27.79
N HIS A 413 11.54 5.71 27.84
CA HIS A 413 12.14 6.20 29.08
C HIS A 413 11.84 7.69 29.22
N ARG A 414 11.44 8.14 30.41
CA ARG A 414 11.31 9.56 30.71
C ARG A 414 12.72 10.16 30.84
N LYS A 415 12.95 11.34 30.26
CA LYS A 415 14.23 12.06 30.30
C LYS A 415 14.54 12.64 31.68
#